data_AF-F8F5F8-F1
#
_entry.id   AF-F8F5F8-F1
#
_cell.length_a   1.000
_cell.length_b   1.000
_cell.length_c   1.000
_cell.angle_alpha   90.00
_cell.angle_beta   90.00
_cell.angle_gamma   90.00
#
_symmetry.space_group_name_H-M   'P 1'
#
loop_
_entity.id
_entity.type
_entity.pdbx_description
1 polymer ?
#
loop_
_entity_poly.entity_id
_entity_poly.type
_entity_poly.pdbx_seq_one_letter_code
_entity_poly.pdbx_strand_id
1 'polypeptide(L)'
;MVDIQLNLLNKTDSPWTFVLFRKAADGSPFSDHPIAWYVLPLNAGQEKTIFYSIQTSLGVDTAVQPGDGAQAQPEAKLYVMYTNELQPGEELPPFEESNAAEIDLTGLTGADITLEVFSGEKRWHVVTHPTG
;
A
#
# COMPACT_ATOMS: atom_id res chain seq x y z
N MET A 1 7.04 3.05 -17.70
CA MET A 1 6.13 2.86 -16.56
C MET A 1 5.73 1.41 -16.60
N VAL A 2 5.96 0.67 -15.51
CA VAL A 2 5.48 -0.71 -15.38
C VAL A 2 4.33 -0.65 -14.40
N ASP A 3 3.14 -1.00 -14.88
CA ASP A 3 1.98 -1.17 -14.01
C ASP A 3 1.96 -2.63 -13.57
N ILE A 4 1.75 -2.86 -12.27
CA ILE A 4 1.53 -4.19 -11.72
C ILE A 4 0.06 -4.35 -11.35
N GLN A 5 -0.48 -5.55 -11.55
CA GLN A 5 -1.85 -5.85 -11.14
C GLN A 5 -1.86 -6.29 -9.67
N LEU A 6 -2.66 -5.61 -8.85
CA LEU A 6 -2.89 -5.98 -7.46
C LEU A 6 -4.33 -6.48 -7.30
N ASN A 7 -4.49 -7.71 -6.84
CA ASN A 7 -5.81 -8.25 -6.47
C ASN A 7 -5.92 -8.23 -4.95
N LEU A 8 -6.89 -7.49 -4.42
CA LEU A 8 -7.09 -7.27 -3.00
C LEU A 8 -8.35 -7.98 -2.53
N LEU A 9 -8.26 -8.72 -1.43
CA LEU A 9 -9.38 -9.44 -0.85
C LEU A 9 -9.47 -9.19 0.67
N ASN A 10 -10.63 -8.74 1.13
CA ASN A 10 -10.95 -8.73 2.56
C ASN A 10 -11.69 -10.02 2.93
N LYS A 11 -10.96 -11.01 3.45
CA LYS A 11 -11.52 -12.31 3.90
C LYS A 11 -11.92 -12.31 5.38
N THR A 12 -12.02 -11.14 6.00
CA THR A 12 -12.53 -11.00 7.37
C THR A 12 -14.06 -10.92 7.37
N ASP A 13 -14.65 -10.91 8.56
CA ASP A 13 -16.09 -10.75 8.79
C ASP A 13 -16.56 -9.29 8.90
N SER A 14 -15.63 -8.33 8.80
CA SER A 14 -15.87 -6.90 9.04
C SER A 14 -15.35 -6.05 7.87
N PRO A 15 -15.92 -4.86 7.62
CA PRO A 15 -15.34 -3.91 6.67
C PRO A 15 -13.99 -3.39 7.19
N TRP A 16 -13.02 -3.25 6.28
CA TRP A 16 -11.69 -2.71 6.57
C TRP A 16 -11.25 -1.78 5.44
N THR A 17 -10.50 -0.75 5.80
CA THR A 17 -9.80 0.11 4.85
C THR A 17 -8.39 -0.42 4.67
N PHE A 18 -8.05 -0.77 3.43
CA PHE A 18 -6.70 -1.14 3.04
C PHE A 18 -5.97 0.13 2.63
N VAL A 19 -4.80 0.37 3.22
CA VAL A 19 -3.92 1.47 2.85
C VAL A 19 -2.69 0.90 2.20
N LEU A 20 -2.47 1.28 0.95
CA LEU A 20 -1.28 0.90 0.18
C LEU A 20 -0.38 2.14 0.12
N PHE A 21 0.86 2.07 0.57
CA PHE A 21 1.71 3.25 0.63
C PHE A 21 3.17 2.98 0.27
N ARG A 22 3.89 4.05 -0.05
CA ARG A 22 5.30 4.05 -0.44
C ARG A 22 6.06 4.95 0.50
N LYS A 23 7.28 4.57 0.82
CA LYS A 23 8.24 5.39 1.58
C LYS A 23 9.35 5.91 0.67
N ALA A 24 10.02 6.95 1.13
CA ALA A 24 11.23 7.44 0.50
C ALA A 24 12.39 6.48 0.76
N ALA A 25 13.30 6.37 -0.21
CA ALA A 25 14.52 5.59 -0.04
C ALA A 25 15.32 5.98 1.23
N ASP A 26 15.95 4.99 1.84
CA ASP A 26 16.77 5.15 3.05
C ASP A 26 17.75 6.33 2.94
N GLY A 27 17.88 7.08 4.03
CA GLY A 27 18.70 8.28 4.11
C GLY A 27 18.00 9.57 3.65
N SER A 28 16.77 9.47 3.15
CA SER A 28 15.88 10.61 2.96
C SER A 28 15.40 11.17 4.31
N PRO A 29 15.22 12.50 4.46
CA PRO A 29 14.57 13.08 5.64
C PRO A 29 13.09 12.65 5.78
N PHE A 30 12.53 12.00 4.75
CA PHE A 30 11.17 11.49 4.71
C PHE A 30 11.10 9.94 4.76
N SER A 31 12.19 9.23 5.08
CA SER A 31 12.20 7.76 5.09
C SER A 31 11.16 7.16 6.03
N ASP A 32 10.85 7.86 7.12
CA ASP A 32 9.90 7.40 8.14
C ASP A 32 8.45 7.79 7.82
N HIS A 33 8.22 8.49 6.70
CA HIS A 33 6.91 8.98 6.30
C HIS A 33 6.47 8.42 4.94
N PRO A 34 5.20 8.01 4.83
CA PRO A 34 4.62 7.71 3.53
C PRO A 34 4.67 8.93 2.60
N ILE A 35 5.18 8.73 1.39
CA ILE A 35 5.29 9.78 0.37
C ILE A 35 4.23 9.66 -0.74
N ALA A 36 3.53 8.53 -0.79
CA ALA A 36 2.35 8.30 -1.63
C ALA A 36 1.50 7.17 -1.04
N TRP A 37 0.17 7.29 -1.12
CA TRP A 37 -0.74 6.26 -0.62
C TRP A 37 -2.07 6.17 -1.37
N TYR A 38 -2.71 5.01 -1.27
CA TYR A 38 -4.06 4.73 -1.72
C TYR A 38 -4.89 4.22 -0.55
N VAL A 39 -6.09 4.76 -0.41
CA VAL A 39 -7.06 4.36 0.62
C VAL A 39 -8.21 3.61 -0.04
N LEU A 40 -8.37 2.34 0.30
CA LEU A 40 -9.30 1.43 -0.36
C LEU A 40 -10.22 0.78 0.69
N PRO A 41 -11.44 1.31 0.90
CA PRO A 41 -12.43 0.65 1.75
C PRO A 41 -12.94 -0.63 1.07
N LEU A 42 -12.84 -1.76 1.78
CA LEU A 42 -13.32 -3.08 1.34
C LEU A 42 -14.28 -3.66 2.39
N ASN A 43 -15.50 -3.96 1.97
CA ASN A 43 -16.46 -4.70 2.79
C ASN A 43 -15.98 -6.13 3.05
N ALA A 44 -16.58 -6.79 4.04
CA ALA A 44 -16.34 -8.20 4.32
C ALA A 44 -16.61 -9.06 3.06
N GLY A 45 -15.67 -9.91 2.69
CA GLY A 45 -15.72 -10.76 1.51
C GLY A 45 -15.50 -10.04 0.17
N GLN A 46 -15.24 -8.73 0.17
CA GLN A 46 -15.09 -7.97 -1.06
C GLN A 46 -13.71 -8.20 -1.69
N GLU A 47 -13.71 -8.40 -3.01
CA GLU A 47 -12.52 -8.41 -3.86
C GLU A 47 -12.43 -7.12 -4.69
N LYS A 48 -11.22 -6.65 -4.94
CA LYS A 48 -10.94 -5.50 -5.80
C LYS A 48 -9.63 -5.70 -6.55
N THR A 49 -9.64 -5.54 -7.87
CA THR A 49 -8.42 -5.47 -8.68
C THR A 49 -8.09 -4.01 -8.98
N ILE A 50 -6.82 -3.63 -8.82
CA ILE A 50 -6.29 -2.34 -9.26
C ILE A 50 -5.01 -2.53 -10.06
N PHE A 51 -4.70 -1.56 -10.92
CA PHE A 51 -3.39 -1.45 -11.56
C PHE A 51 -2.58 -0.39 -10.84
N TYR A 52 -1.45 -0.80 -10.28
CA TYR A 52 -0.57 0.05 -9.51
C TYR A 52 0.64 0.45 -10.35
N SER A 53 0.76 1.73 -10.66
CA SER A 53 1.90 2.24 -11.43
C SER A 53 3.14 2.37 -10.57
N ILE A 54 4.19 1.62 -10.91
CA ILE A 54 5.51 1.77 -10.30
C ILE A 54 6.16 3.02 -10.90
N GLN A 55 5.89 4.17 -10.29
CA GLN A 55 6.59 5.41 -10.61
C GLN A 55 7.96 5.42 -9.92
N THR A 56 9.03 5.54 -10.72
CA THR A 56 10.41 5.69 -10.22
C THR A 56 10.71 7.10 -9.73
N SER A 57 9.82 8.05 -10.03
CA SER A 57 9.81 9.41 -9.54
C SER A 57 8.36 9.81 -9.29
N LEU A 58 8.01 10.12 -8.05
CA LEU A 58 6.73 10.73 -7.76
C LEU A 58 6.84 12.21 -8.15
N GLY A 59 6.20 12.58 -9.26
CA GLY A 59 5.90 13.98 -9.51
C GLY A 59 4.88 14.42 -8.47
N VAL A 60 5.04 15.61 -7.89
CA VAL A 60 4.09 16.20 -6.93
C VAL A 60 2.79 16.55 -7.68
N ASP A 61 2.02 15.56 -8.09
CA ASP A 61 0.74 15.75 -8.75
C ASP A 61 -0.01 14.41 -8.86
N THR A 62 -0.60 13.96 -7.75
CA THR A 62 -2.00 13.51 -7.65
C THR A 62 -2.25 12.94 -6.23
N ALA A 63 -3.07 13.67 -5.45
CA ALA A 63 -3.49 13.37 -4.07
C ALA A 63 -2.41 13.37 -2.97
N VAL A 64 -1.37 14.21 -3.09
CA VAL A 64 -0.30 14.37 -2.08
C VAL A 64 -0.46 15.73 -1.40
N GLN A 65 -0.68 15.79 -0.08
CA GLN A 65 -0.45 17.04 0.65
C GLN A 65 1.06 17.33 0.64
N PRO A 66 1.49 18.51 0.17
CA PRO A 66 2.90 18.81 -0.05
C PRO A 66 3.62 19.07 1.27
N GLY A 67 4.58 18.23 1.62
CA GLY A 67 5.69 18.58 2.51
C GLY A 67 6.92 18.90 1.65
N ASP A 68 7.34 20.16 1.65
CA ASP A 68 8.53 20.76 1.03
C ASP A 68 9.35 19.89 0.05
N GLY A 69 9.01 20.00 -1.25
CA GLY A 69 9.95 20.28 -2.34
C GLY A 69 11.11 19.32 -2.63
N ALA A 70 11.26 18.18 -1.96
CA ALA A 70 12.24 17.17 -2.33
C ALA A 70 11.61 16.16 -3.29
N GLN A 71 12.21 15.97 -4.46
CA GLN A 71 11.98 14.76 -5.26
C GLN A 71 12.53 13.57 -4.48
N ALA A 72 11.72 13.02 -3.57
CA ALA A 72 12.06 11.79 -2.88
C ALA A 72 11.92 10.62 -3.88
N GLN A 73 13.01 9.90 -4.10
CA GLN A 73 12.95 8.66 -4.84
C GLN A 73 12.25 7.61 -3.96
N PRO A 74 11.14 6.99 -4.41
CA PRO A 74 10.49 5.96 -3.63
C PRO A 74 11.36 4.70 -3.58
N GLU A 75 11.30 3.98 -2.46
CA GLU A 75 11.90 2.65 -2.33
C GLU A 75 11.36 1.67 -3.38
N ALA A 76 12.01 0.52 -3.59
CA ALA A 76 11.42 -0.55 -4.40
C ALA A 76 10.32 -1.35 -3.66
N LYS A 77 9.74 -0.84 -2.57
CA LYS A 77 8.76 -1.55 -1.73
C LYS A 77 7.38 -0.90 -1.68
N LEU A 78 6.33 -1.68 -1.76
CA LEU A 78 4.97 -1.27 -1.45
C LEU A 78 4.58 -1.84 -0.09
N TYR A 79 4.04 -0.98 0.76
CA TYR A 79 3.55 -1.35 2.08
C TYR A 79 2.03 -1.44 2.04
N VAL A 80 1.46 -2.45 2.69
CA VAL A 80 0.01 -2.61 2.80
C VAL A 80 -0.38 -2.79 4.25
N MET A 81 -1.25 -1.93 4.76
CA MET A 81 -1.80 -2.00 6.11
C MET A 81 -3.32 -1.96 6.08
N TYR A 82 -3.96 -2.34 7.19
CA TYR A 82 -5.40 -2.24 7.35
C TYR A 82 -5.74 -1.33 8.52
N THR A 83 -6.85 -0.60 8.41
CA THR A 83 -7.39 0.26 9.46
C THR A 83 -8.91 0.36 9.32
N ASN A 84 -9.59 0.72 10.40
CA ASN A 84 -11.00 1.10 10.42
C ASN A 84 -11.19 2.60 10.66
N GLU A 85 -10.10 3.35 10.78
CA GLU A 85 -10.10 4.76 11.22
C GLU A 85 -9.94 5.74 10.05
N LEU A 86 -9.58 5.26 8.86
CA LEU A 86 -9.27 6.11 7.71
C LEU A 86 -10.32 5.99 6.61
N GLN A 87 -10.74 7.14 6.07
CA GLN A 87 -11.63 7.28 4.93
C GLN A 87 -10.89 7.78 3.68
N PRO A 88 -11.42 7.54 2.47
CA PRO A 88 -10.83 8.08 1.24
C PRO A 88 -10.70 9.61 1.27
N GLY A 89 -9.51 10.11 0.92
CA GLY A 89 -9.23 11.55 0.86
C GLY A 89 -8.74 12.16 2.19
N GLU A 90 -8.69 11.39 3.27
CA GLU A 90 -8.06 11.82 4.51
C GLU A 90 -6.53 11.71 4.44
N GLU A 91 -5.87 12.60 5.18
CA GLU A 91 -4.44 12.51 5.41
C GLU A 91 -4.14 11.23 6.18
N LEU A 92 -3.06 10.57 5.80
CA LEU A 92 -2.68 9.33 6.42
C LEU A 92 -2.05 9.63 7.80
N PRO A 93 -2.66 9.22 8.93
CA PRO A 93 -2.15 9.55 10.26
C PRO A 93 -0.77 8.91 10.50
N PRO A 94 -0.04 9.30 11.56
CA PRO A 94 1.10 8.51 12.01
C PRO A 94 0.57 7.17 12.53
N PHE A 95 0.75 6.09 11.76
CA PHE A 95 0.34 4.74 12.17
C PHE A 95 1.55 3.91 12.56
N GLU A 96 1.37 3.03 13.55
CA GLU A 96 2.34 1.97 13.81
C GLU A 96 2.27 0.93 12.68
N GLU A 97 3.40 0.67 12.05
CA GLU A 97 3.52 -0.29 10.94
C GLU A 97 3.46 -1.75 11.39
N SER A 98 3.13 -2.00 12.65
CA SER A 98 3.05 -3.34 13.24
C SER A 98 2.10 -4.29 12.51
N ASN A 99 1.15 -3.75 11.73
CA ASN A 99 0.20 -4.49 10.90
C ASN A 99 0.47 -4.36 9.38
N ALA A 100 1.62 -3.82 8.98
CA ALA A 100 1.95 -3.66 7.56
C ALA A 100 2.60 -4.93 7.00
N ALA A 101 2.24 -5.28 5.76
CA ALA A 101 2.99 -6.22 4.93
C ALA A 101 3.83 -5.44 3.91
N GLU A 102 5.06 -5.89 3.70
CA GLU A 102 5.96 -5.35 2.68
C GLU A 102 5.91 -6.19 1.40
N ILE A 103 5.93 -5.54 0.26
CA ILE A 103 5.94 -6.16 -1.07
C ILE A 103 7.09 -5.54 -1.87
N ASP A 104 8.11 -6.32 -2.19
CA ASP A 104 9.16 -5.90 -3.13
C ASP A 104 8.58 -5.82 -4.54
N LEU A 105 8.64 -4.65 -5.16
CA LEU A 105 8.09 -4.39 -6.49
C LEU A 105 9.04 -4.79 -7.62
N THR A 106 10.26 -5.20 -7.32
CA THR A 106 11.29 -5.51 -8.31
C THR A 106 10.94 -6.75 -9.10
N GLY A 107 10.83 -6.62 -10.42
CA GLY A 107 10.58 -7.76 -11.30
C GLY A 107 9.23 -8.43 -11.08
N LEU A 108 8.19 -7.67 -10.71
CA LEU A 108 6.82 -8.16 -10.55
C LEU A 108 5.93 -7.77 -11.74
N THR A 109 4.98 -8.64 -12.06
CA THR A 109 3.79 -8.33 -12.89
C THR A 109 2.55 -8.12 -12.03
N GLY A 110 2.53 -8.61 -10.79
CA GLY A 110 1.38 -8.44 -9.89
C GLY A 110 1.55 -9.07 -8.51
N ALA A 111 0.51 -8.94 -7.69
CA ALA A 111 0.40 -9.62 -6.40
C ALA A 111 -1.07 -9.83 -5.99
N ASP A 112 -1.33 -10.94 -5.29
CA ASP A 112 -2.58 -11.18 -4.57
C ASP A 112 -2.38 -10.83 -3.09
N ILE A 113 -3.22 -9.94 -2.56
CA ILE A 113 -3.10 -9.38 -1.22
C ILE A 113 -4.40 -9.64 -0.47
N THR A 114 -4.36 -10.56 0.48
CA THR A 114 -5.54 -10.96 1.25
C THR A 114 -5.36 -10.61 2.72
N LEU A 115 -6.32 -9.89 3.29
CA LEU A 115 -6.47 -9.78 4.73
C LEU A 115 -7.33 -10.95 5.22
N GLU A 116 -6.81 -11.78 6.10
CA GLU A 116 -7.52 -12.93 6.66
C GLU A 116 -7.39 -13.01 8.18
N VAL A 117 -8.32 -13.73 8.81
CA VAL A 117 -8.23 -14.08 10.24
C VAL A 117 -7.69 -15.49 10.36
N PHE A 118 -6.60 -15.66 11.09
CA PHE A 118 -6.02 -16.95 11.42
C PHE A 118 -5.74 -17.05 12.90
N SER A 119 -6.28 -18.10 13.54
CA SER A 119 -6.15 -18.31 14.99
C SER A 119 -6.65 -17.11 15.83
N GLY A 120 -7.65 -16.37 15.33
CA GLY A 120 -8.22 -15.20 16.00
C GLY A 120 -7.51 -13.88 15.73
N GLU A 121 -6.38 -13.91 15.04
CA GLU A 121 -5.59 -12.72 14.70
C GLU A 121 -5.71 -12.38 13.21
N LYS A 122 -5.74 -11.09 12.90
CA LYS A 122 -5.72 -10.61 11.52
C LYS A 122 -4.29 -10.69 11.00
N ARG A 123 -4.13 -11.16 9.77
CA ARG A 123 -2.84 -11.24 9.11
C ARG A 123 -2.97 -11.02 7.61
N TRP A 124 -1.87 -10.55 7.03
CA TRP A 124 -1.72 -10.51 5.59
C TRP A 124 -1.29 -11.87 5.05
N HIS A 125 -1.89 -12.24 3.93
CA HIS A 125 -1.41 -13.29 3.04
C HIS A 125 -1.10 -12.63 1.70
N VAL A 126 0.17 -12.60 1.33
CA VAL A 126 0.64 -11.98 0.07
C VAL A 126 1.27 -13.05 -0.81
N VAL A 127 0.86 -13.10 -2.07
CA VAL A 127 1.46 -13.94 -3.12
C VAL A 127 1.91 -13.03 -4.25
N THR A 128 3.19 -13.04 -4.61
CA THR A 128 3.75 -12.21 -5.69
C THR A 128 3.88 -12.98 -6.99
N HIS A 129 3.70 -12.28 -8.10
CA HIS A 129 3.76 -12.82 -9.46
C HIS A 129 4.93 -12.17 -10.22
N PRO A 130 6.04 -12.88 -10.46
CA PRO A 130 7.24 -12.31 -11.07
C PRO A 130 7.13 -12.16 -12.59
N THR A 131 7.92 -11.26 -13.17
CA THR A 131 8.21 -11.22 -14.61
C THR A 131 9.02 -12.45 -14.98
N GLY A 132 8.46 -13.32 -15.83
CA GLY A 132 9.12 -14.55 -16.28
C GLY A 132 10.37 -14.36 -17.13
#